data_AF-A0A1E5UVN0-F1
#
_entry.id   AF-A0A1E5UVN0-F1
#
_cell.length_a   1.000
_cell.length_b   1.000
_cell.length_c   1.000
_cell.angle_alpha   90.00
_cell.angle_beta   90.00
_cell.angle_gamma   90.00
#
_symmetry.space_group_name_H-M   'P 1'
#
loop_
_entity.id
_entity.type
_entity.pdbx_description
1 polymer ?
#
loop_
_entity_poly.entity_id
_entity_poly.type
_entity_poly.pdbx_seq_one_letter_code
_entity_poly.pdbx_strand_id
1 'polypeptide(L)'
;MALTGLQGVEAVSDPGLGSLTSRDKEMRLPRATRVKNKAPAPVQITAEQIIRESRERREPEHPRAPAREIADEDEFAERRLLERKFCEYAVSRAGASASQWVKYAQWEERQGDLARVRSVSPPPPPPLPATTRSG
;
A
#
# COMPACT_ATOMS: atom_id res chain seq x y z
N MET A 1 -43.76 -22.71 -45.44
CA MET A 1 -42.67 -21.73 -45.24
C MET A 1 -42.60 -21.48 -43.74
N ALA A 2 -41.81 -22.25 -43.00
CA ALA A 2 -40.36 -22.11 -42.80
C ALA A 2 -40.02 -20.86 -41.97
N LEU A 3 -39.33 -21.18 -40.87
CA LEU A 3 -38.80 -20.40 -39.74
C LEU A 3 -37.88 -19.22 -40.12
N THR A 4 -37.44 -18.51 -39.06
CA THR A 4 -36.32 -17.54 -38.92
C THR A 4 -36.73 -16.07 -39.02
N GLY A 5 -36.32 -15.16 -38.15
CA GLY A 5 -35.43 -15.22 -36.98
C GLY A 5 -34.96 -13.80 -36.66
N LEU A 6 -35.08 -13.37 -35.40
CA LEU A 6 -34.39 -12.18 -34.87
C LEU A 6 -34.02 -12.48 -33.43
N GLN A 7 -32.87 -13.17 -33.30
CA GLN A 7 -32.21 -13.47 -32.04
C GLN A 7 -31.49 -12.20 -31.56
N GLY A 8 -31.86 -11.72 -30.38
CA GLY A 8 -31.13 -10.69 -29.65
C GLY A 8 -29.77 -11.22 -29.16
N VAL A 9 -28.78 -10.35 -29.22
CA VAL A 9 -27.40 -10.55 -28.77
C VAL A 9 -27.33 -10.95 -27.29
N GLU A 10 -26.65 -12.06 -27.01
CA GLU A 10 -26.36 -12.54 -25.66
C GLU A 10 -25.27 -11.67 -25.03
N ALA A 11 -25.59 -11.02 -23.90
CA ALA A 11 -24.59 -10.45 -23.02
C ALA A 11 -24.02 -11.57 -22.14
N VAL A 12 -22.87 -12.12 -22.56
CA VAL A 12 -22.02 -12.95 -21.71
C VAL A 12 -21.66 -12.14 -20.47
N SER A 13 -22.16 -12.59 -19.32
CA SER A 13 -21.72 -12.13 -18.01
C SER A 13 -20.56 -13.02 -17.59
N ASP A 14 -19.34 -12.48 -17.59
CA ASP A 14 -18.14 -13.15 -17.08
C ASP A 14 -18.35 -13.59 -15.61
N PRO A 15 -18.20 -14.89 -15.27
CA PRO A 15 -18.52 -15.41 -13.94
C PRO A 15 -17.42 -15.18 -12.89
N GLY A 16 -16.47 -14.26 -13.13
CA GLY A 16 -15.24 -14.11 -12.34
C GLY A 16 -15.34 -13.22 -11.09
N LEU A 17 -16.36 -12.36 -10.97
CA LEU A 17 -16.61 -11.60 -9.75
C LEU A 17 -17.76 -12.25 -8.98
N GLY A 18 -17.41 -13.20 -8.12
CA GLY A 18 -18.32 -13.79 -7.17
C GLY A 18 -19.02 -12.71 -6.35
N SER A 19 -20.32 -12.57 -6.56
CA SER A 19 -21.23 -11.92 -5.61
C SER A 19 -21.01 -12.58 -4.26
N LEU A 20 -20.58 -11.80 -3.26
CA LEU A 20 -20.42 -12.26 -1.88
C LEU A 20 -21.65 -13.09 -1.50
N THR A 21 -21.45 -14.38 -1.28
CA THR A 21 -22.57 -15.27 -0.98
C THR A 21 -23.18 -14.82 0.34
N SER A 22 -24.44 -15.14 0.58
CA SER A 22 -25.12 -14.75 1.84
C SER A 22 -24.34 -15.17 3.09
N ARG A 23 -23.48 -16.19 2.95
CA ARG A 23 -22.57 -16.72 3.96
C ARG A 23 -21.41 -15.77 4.31
N ASP A 24 -20.92 -14.98 3.35
CA ASP A 24 -19.81 -14.02 3.55
C ASP A 24 -20.27 -12.73 4.24
N LYS A 25 -21.57 -12.37 4.09
CA LYS A 25 -22.19 -11.26 4.82
C LYS A 25 -22.62 -11.64 6.24
N GLU A 26 -22.63 -12.91 6.57
CA GLU A 26 -23.08 -13.39 7.87
C GLU A 26 -21.90 -13.48 8.84
N MET A 27 -21.38 -12.31 9.24
CA MET A 27 -20.75 -12.20 10.55
C MET A 27 -21.82 -12.53 11.58
N ARG A 28 -21.89 -13.78 12.00
CA ARG A 28 -22.76 -14.23 13.08
C ARG A 28 -22.36 -13.52 14.36
N LEU A 29 -22.99 -12.36 14.58
CA LEU A 29 -22.91 -11.67 15.85
C LEU A 29 -23.43 -12.63 16.93
N PRO A 30 -22.70 -12.79 18.06
CA PRO A 30 -23.10 -13.71 19.11
C PRO A 30 -24.53 -13.39 19.56
N ARG A 31 -25.37 -14.43 19.68
CA ARG A 31 -26.76 -14.30 20.13
C ARG A 31 -26.81 -13.51 21.43
N ALA A 32 -27.69 -12.50 21.49
CA ALA A 32 -27.85 -11.62 22.64
C ALA A 32 -27.97 -12.44 23.93
N THR A 33 -26.94 -12.38 24.77
CA THR A 33 -26.95 -13.04 26.07
C THR A 33 -28.04 -12.42 26.94
N ARG A 34 -28.79 -13.25 27.68
CA ARG A 34 -29.78 -12.81 28.66
C ARG A 34 -29.20 -11.70 29.55
N VAL A 35 -29.81 -10.53 29.51
CA VAL A 35 -29.35 -9.31 30.19
C VAL A 35 -29.30 -9.58 31.69
N LYS A 36 -28.10 -9.54 32.27
CA LYS A 36 -27.85 -9.85 33.68
C LYS A 36 -28.22 -8.69 34.61
N ASN A 37 -28.13 -7.45 34.12
CA ASN A 37 -28.46 -6.25 34.87
C ASN A 37 -28.97 -5.16 33.91
N LYS A 38 -30.05 -4.48 34.29
CA LYS A 38 -30.69 -3.39 33.52
C LYS A 38 -30.52 -2.00 34.17
N ALA A 39 -29.83 -1.92 35.31
CA ALA A 39 -29.51 -0.63 35.92
C ALA A 39 -28.59 0.19 34.99
N PRO A 40 -28.73 1.52 34.94
CA PRO A 40 -27.83 2.37 34.16
C PRO A 40 -26.40 2.21 34.67
N ALA A 41 -25.44 2.12 33.74
CA ALA A 41 -24.04 2.06 34.11
C ALA A 41 -23.63 3.40 34.78
N PRO A 42 -22.89 3.37 35.89
CA PRO A 42 -22.43 4.59 36.57
C PRO A 42 -21.47 5.41 35.70
N VAL A 43 -20.73 4.74 34.81
CA VAL A 43 -19.87 5.36 33.79
C VAL A 43 -20.29 4.82 32.43
N GLN A 44 -20.57 5.74 31.50
CA GLN A 44 -20.89 5.40 30.12
C GLN A 44 -19.60 5.27 29.30
N ILE A 45 -19.52 4.25 28.45
CA ILE A 45 -18.40 4.13 27.51
C ILE A 45 -18.58 5.17 26.41
N THR A 46 -17.64 6.09 26.29
CA THR A 46 -17.65 7.14 25.26
C THR A 46 -16.86 6.71 24.02
N ALA A 47 -17.13 7.35 22.89
CA ALA A 47 -16.35 7.14 21.67
C ALA A 47 -14.87 7.49 21.86
N GLU A 48 -14.57 8.55 22.59
CA GLU A 48 -13.22 8.97 22.91
C GLU A 48 -12.47 7.90 23.73
N GLN A 49 -13.14 7.30 24.71
CA GLN A 49 -12.55 6.25 25.53
C GLN A 49 -12.16 5.03 24.70
N ILE A 50 -13.02 4.59 23.78
CA ILE A 50 -12.72 3.49 22.87
C ILE A 50 -11.53 3.83 21.97
N ILE A 51 -11.49 5.04 21.40
CA ILE A 51 -10.42 5.46 20.48
C ILE A 51 -9.08 5.57 21.20
N ARG A 52 -9.06 6.14 22.41
CA ARG A 52 -7.85 6.26 23.24
C ARG A 52 -7.33 4.88 23.65
N GLU A 53 -8.19 4.04 24.20
CA GLU A 53 -7.81 2.69 24.63
C GLU A 53 -7.34 1.83 23.45
N SER A 54 -7.99 1.95 22.29
CA SER A 54 -7.56 1.25 21.07
C SER A 54 -6.16 1.68 20.63
N ARG A 55 -5.82 2.97 20.77
CA ARG A 55 -4.48 3.48 20.43
C ARG A 55 -3.42 3.02 21.43
N GLU A 56 -3.73 3.04 22.73
CA GLU A 56 -2.80 2.64 23.79
C GLU A 56 -2.54 1.12 23.79
N ARG A 57 -3.56 0.32 23.47
CA ARG A 57 -3.46 -1.14 23.38
C ARG A 57 -2.99 -1.64 22.01
N ARG A 58 -2.88 -0.76 21.00
CA ARG A 58 -2.35 -1.15 19.69
C ARG A 58 -0.89 -1.50 19.88
N GLU A 59 -0.61 -2.81 19.90
CA GLU A 59 0.74 -3.34 19.79
C GLU A 59 1.39 -2.75 18.52
N PRO A 60 2.67 -2.35 18.54
CA PRO A 60 3.34 -1.88 17.35
C PRO A 60 3.18 -2.95 16.25
N GLU A 61 2.51 -2.57 15.17
CA GLU A 61 2.09 -3.47 14.08
C GLU A 61 3.27 -4.23 13.49
N HIS A 62 4.48 -3.70 13.63
CA HIS A 62 5.73 -4.40 13.36
C HIS A 62 6.75 -4.10 14.48
N PRO A 63 7.25 -5.12 15.22
CA PRO A 63 8.44 -4.93 16.02
C PRO A 63 9.58 -4.52 15.10
N ARG A 64 10.24 -3.41 15.42
CA ARG A 64 11.42 -2.94 14.67
C ARG A 64 12.45 -4.07 14.69
N ALA A 65 12.90 -4.50 13.51
CA ALA A 65 13.95 -5.51 13.41
C ALA A 65 15.22 -5.04 14.16
N PRO A 66 15.96 -5.95 14.82
CA PRO A 66 17.19 -5.59 15.50
C PRO A 66 18.18 -4.96 14.53
N ALA A 67 18.91 -3.93 15.00
CA ALA A 67 19.98 -3.34 14.21
C ALA A 67 21.09 -4.39 14.00
N ARG A 68 21.29 -4.81 12.75
CA ARG A 68 22.36 -5.72 12.35
C ARG A 68 23.61 -4.90 12.05
N GLU A 69 24.68 -5.13 12.81
CA GLU A 69 26.01 -4.62 12.50
C GLU A 69 26.63 -5.47 11.39
N ILE A 70 27.39 -4.83 10.49
CA ILE A 70 28.08 -5.51 9.38
C ILE A 70 29.50 -5.80 9.87
N ALA A 71 29.90 -7.07 9.92
CA ALA A 71 31.17 -7.49 10.50
C ALA A 71 32.30 -7.57 9.46
N ASP A 72 31.98 -8.00 8.24
CA ASP A 72 32.96 -8.35 7.21
C ASP A 72 32.80 -7.49 5.94
N GLU A 73 33.91 -7.32 5.17
CA GLU A 73 33.91 -6.57 3.91
C GLU A 73 33.06 -7.25 2.82
N ASP A 74 33.06 -8.58 2.79
CA ASP A 74 32.22 -9.37 1.88
C ASP A 74 30.72 -9.17 2.20
N GLU A 75 30.37 -9.18 3.49
CA GLU A 75 29.01 -8.89 3.96
C GLU A 75 28.58 -7.47 3.57
N PHE A 76 29.50 -6.49 3.65
CA PHE A 76 29.25 -5.12 3.20
C PHE A 76 28.96 -5.06 1.70
N ALA A 77 29.71 -5.78 0.87
CA ALA A 77 29.50 -5.84 -0.57
C ALA A 77 28.16 -6.48 -0.94
N GLU A 78 27.80 -7.59 -0.29
CA GLU A 78 26.49 -8.25 -0.46
C GLU A 78 25.34 -7.33 -0.05
N ARG A 79 25.46 -6.67 1.12
CA ARG A 79 24.49 -5.68 1.59
C ARG A 79 24.33 -4.53 0.60
N ARG A 80 25.43 -4.03 0.04
CA ARG A 80 25.41 -2.97 -0.99
C ARG A 80 24.67 -3.42 -2.24
N LEU A 81 24.89 -4.64 -2.72
CA LEU A 81 24.19 -5.19 -3.90
C LEU A 81 22.70 -5.39 -3.64
N LEU A 82 22.33 -5.88 -2.46
CA LEU A 82 20.93 -6.06 -2.06
C LEU A 82 20.18 -4.72 -2.02
N GLU A 83 20.80 -3.73 -1.37
CA GLU A 83 20.24 -2.39 -1.22
C GLU A 83 20.11 -1.69 -2.59
N ARG A 84 21.11 -1.87 -3.48
CA ARG A 84 21.02 -1.38 -4.87
C ARG A 84 19.84 -1.97 -5.61
N LYS A 85 19.67 -3.30 -5.56
CA LYS A 85 18.52 -3.98 -6.19
C LYS A 85 17.19 -3.45 -5.66
N PHE A 86 17.11 -3.14 -4.37
CA PHE A 86 15.91 -2.55 -3.77
C PHE A 86 15.63 -1.15 -4.30
N CYS A 87 16.65 -0.29 -4.39
CA CYS A 87 16.52 1.04 -5.00
C CYS A 87 16.11 0.95 -6.48
N GLU A 88 16.77 0.10 -7.26
CA GLU A 88 16.47 -0.12 -8.67
C GLU A 88 15.05 -0.67 -8.86
N TYR A 89 14.61 -1.60 -8.01
CA TYR A 89 13.23 -2.09 -8.03
C TYR A 89 12.21 -0.99 -7.70
N ALA A 90 12.54 -0.10 -6.75
CA ALA A 90 11.68 1.01 -6.40
C ALA A 90 11.50 2.00 -7.57
N VAL A 91 12.58 2.22 -8.33
CA VAL A 91 12.65 3.17 -9.44
C VAL A 91 12.21 2.57 -10.78
N SER A 92 12.35 1.26 -10.98
CA SER A 92 11.93 0.56 -12.22
C SER A 92 10.42 0.40 -12.35
N ARG A 93 9.66 0.64 -11.28
CA ARG A 93 8.20 0.66 -11.34
C ARG A 93 7.70 1.83 -12.19
N ALA A 94 6.76 1.55 -13.10
CA ALA A 94 6.14 2.56 -13.94
C ALA A 94 5.55 3.69 -13.08
N GLY A 95 5.99 4.93 -13.34
CA GLY A 95 5.56 6.11 -12.58
C GLY A 95 6.31 6.35 -11.26
N ALA A 96 7.55 5.88 -11.13
CA ALA A 96 8.39 6.21 -9.99
C ALA A 96 8.45 7.73 -9.73
N SER A 97 8.09 8.12 -8.51
CA SER A 97 8.08 9.51 -8.08
C SER A 97 9.49 10.11 -8.03
N ALA A 98 9.62 11.42 -8.24
CA ALA A 98 10.91 12.12 -8.11
C ALA A 98 11.58 11.86 -6.74
N SER A 99 10.78 11.68 -5.68
CA SER A 99 11.27 11.33 -4.34
C SER A 99 12.00 9.98 -4.28
N GLN A 100 11.64 9.00 -5.11
CA GLN A 100 12.33 7.70 -5.17
C GLN A 100 13.71 7.84 -5.85
N TRP A 101 13.79 8.64 -6.92
CA TRP A 101 15.05 8.96 -7.59
C TRP A 101 16.01 9.72 -6.67
N VAL A 102 15.51 10.70 -5.90
CA VAL A 102 16.31 11.44 -4.91
C VAL A 102 16.85 10.52 -3.82
N LYS A 103 16.02 9.60 -3.30
CA LYS A 103 16.48 8.59 -2.31
C LYS A 103 17.57 7.68 -2.88
N TYR A 104 17.44 7.27 -4.14
CA TYR A 104 18.45 6.46 -4.80
C TYR A 104 19.77 7.23 -5.00
N ALA A 105 19.70 8.49 -5.44
CA ALA A 105 20.87 9.36 -5.57
C ALA A 105 21.59 9.60 -4.23
N GLN A 106 20.85 9.88 -3.15
CA GLN A 106 21.42 10.04 -1.81
C GLN A 106 22.06 8.75 -1.28
N TRP A 107 21.52 7.59 -1.65
CA TRP A 107 22.11 6.30 -1.27
C TRP A 107 23.43 6.07 -2.00
N GLU A 108 23.50 6.27 -3.32
CA GLU A 108 24.75 6.15 -4.09
C GLU A 108 25.82 7.17 -3.63
N GLU A 109 25.42 8.36 -3.21
CA GLU A 109 26.32 9.36 -2.60
C GLU A 109 26.97 8.83 -1.31
N ARG A 110 26.18 8.18 -0.43
CA ARG A 110 26.71 7.55 0.80
C ARG A 110 27.64 6.38 0.51
N GLN A 111 27.49 5.72 -0.64
CA GLN A 111 28.39 4.65 -1.09
C GLN A 111 29.66 5.19 -1.79
N GLY A 112 29.74 6.51 -2.04
CA GLY A 112 30.87 7.16 -2.70
C GLY A 112 30.89 7.07 -4.23
N ASP A 113 29.83 6.58 -4.88
CA ASP A 113 29.79 6.41 -6.35
C ASP A 113 29.17 7.64 -7.05
N LEU A 114 29.95 8.71 -7.14
CA LEU A 114 29.51 9.99 -7.73
C LEU A 114 29.20 9.91 -9.23
N ALA A 115 29.79 8.95 -9.94
CA ALA A 115 29.50 8.72 -11.35
C ALA A 115 28.05 8.25 -11.53
N ARG A 116 27.60 7.32 -10.67
CA ARG A 116 26.21 6.83 -10.70
C ARG A 116 25.20 7.86 -10.22
N VAL A 117 25.52 8.64 -9.18
CA VAL A 117 24.63 9.72 -8.70
C VAL A 117 24.19 10.63 -9.84
N ARG A 118 25.13 10.99 -10.72
CA ARG A 118 24.85 11.82 -11.90
C ARG A 118 23.93 11.14 -12.91
N SER A 119 24.07 9.83 -13.09
CA SER A 119 23.22 9.04 -14.00
C SER A 119 21.81 8.78 -13.45
N VAL A 120 21.66 8.74 -12.12
CA VAL A 120 20.41 8.43 -11.41
C VAL A 120 19.57 9.68 -11.15
N SER A 121 20.13 10.88 -11.28
CA SER A 121 19.41 12.13 -11.04
C SER A 121 18.04 12.14 -11.75
N PRO A 122 16.95 12.55 -11.07
CA PRO A 122 15.61 12.53 -11.66
C PRO A 122 15.59 13.28 -13.00
N PRO A 123 14.88 12.74 -14.01
CA PRO A 123 14.74 13.43 -15.28
C PRO A 123 14.06 14.79 -15.05
N PRO A 124 14.40 15.82 -15.84
CA PRO A 124 13.79 17.13 -15.71
C PRO A 124 12.27 17.01 -15.83
N PRO A 125 11.49 17.79 -15.04
CA PRO A 125 10.04 17.75 -15.13
C PRO A 125 9.60 18.04 -16.56
N PRO A 126 8.52 17.39 -17.05
CA PRO A 126 8.03 17.66 -18.40
C PRO A 126 7.72 19.15 -18.53
N PRO A 127 7.95 19.75 -19.71
CA PRO A 127 7.63 21.15 -19.94
C PRO A 127 6.15 21.38 -19.63
N LEU A 128 5.86 22.41 -18.85
CA LEU A 128 4.48 22.77 -18.51
C LEU A 128 3.69 22.96 -19.81
N PRO A 129 2.43 22.47 -19.90
CA PRO A 129 1.63 22.67 -21.09
C PRO A 129 1.52 24.17 -21.35
N ALA A 130 1.83 24.59 -22.57
CA ALA A 130 1.69 25.98 -22.97
C ALA A 130 0.25 26.40 -22.68
N THR A 131 0.05 27.27 -21.68
CA THR A 131 -1.25 27.85 -21.40
C THR A 131 -1.57 28.73 -22.59
N THR A 132 -2.32 28.21 -23.56
CA THR A 132 -2.92 29.08 -24.58
C THR A 132 -3.91 29.96 -23.82
N ARG A 133 -3.47 31.17 -23.49
CA ARG A 133 -4.30 32.21 -22.92
C ARG A 133 -5.23 32.65 -24.04
N SER A 134 -6.36 31.96 -24.16
CA SER A 134 -7.45 32.39 -25.05
C SER A 134 -7.96 33.72 -24.52
N GLY A 135 -7.62 34.78 -25.26
CA GLY A 135 -8.26 36.09 -25.13
C GLY A 135 -9.59 36.13 -25.87
#